data_AF-A0A6B3F7G7-F1
#
_entry.id   AF-A0A6B3F7G7-F1
#
_cell.length_a   1.000
_cell.length_b   1.000
_cell.length_c   1.000
_cell.angle_alpha   90.00
_cell.angle_beta   90.00
_cell.angle_gamma   90.00
#
_symmetry.space_group_name_H-M   'P 1'
#
loop_
_entity.id
_entity.type
_entity.pdbx_description
1 polymer ?
#
loop_
_entity_poly.entity_id
_entity_poly.type
_entity_poly.pdbx_seq_one_letter_code
_entity_poly.pdbx_strand_id
1 'polypeptide(L)'
;PNGKHPDLGPNVVVFDPSMPAATIQSRLNSIFNQQQSNQFGGQRYAVLFKPGTYSADVNVGFYTQAAGLGMSPDDVTINGAVHAEADWFQGNATQNFWREAD
;
A
#
# COMPACT_ATOMS: atom_id res chain seq x y z
N PRO A 1 25.65 10.78 3.70
CA PRO A 1 25.35 9.40 4.15
C PRO A 1 24.96 8.53 2.95
N ASN A 2 25.92 7.76 2.43
CA ASN A 2 25.69 6.76 1.39
C ASN A 2 25.06 5.53 2.05
N GLY A 3 23.81 5.67 2.50
CA GLY A 3 23.10 4.62 3.22
C GLY A 3 22.33 3.76 2.23
N LYS A 4 22.77 2.51 2.02
CA LYS A 4 21.90 1.50 1.42
C LYS A 4 20.61 1.49 2.23
N HIS A 5 19.48 1.59 1.54
CA HIS A 5 18.17 1.43 2.17
C HIS A 5 18.18 0.09 2.94
N PRO A 6 17.70 0.04 4.19
CA PRO A 6 17.64 -1.20 4.94
C PRO A 6 16.82 -2.22 4.16
N ASP A 7 17.31 -3.46 4.08
CA ASP A 7 16.52 -4.57 3.56
C ASP A 7 15.52 -4.98 4.66
N LEU A 8 14.24 -4.71 4.41
CA LEU A 8 13.14 -5.01 5.32
C LEU A 8 12.44 -6.34 4.94
N GLY A 9 13.03 -7.10 4.03
CA GLY A 9 12.48 -8.35 3.51
C GLY A 9 11.67 -8.17 2.22
N PRO A 10 11.32 -9.28 1.55
CA PRO A 10 10.87 -9.29 0.16
C PRO A 10 9.46 -8.69 -0.06
N ASN A 11 8.66 -8.59 1.00
CA ASN A 11 7.27 -8.11 0.91
C ASN A 11 7.06 -6.72 1.53
N VAL A 12 8.15 -6.02 1.84
CA VAL A 12 8.11 -4.61 2.24
C VAL A 12 8.49 -3.78 1.04
N VAL A 13 7.56 -2.93 0.61
CA VAL A 13 7.74 -2.03 -0.53
C VAL A 13 7.87 -0.61 0.00
N VAL A 14 8.99 0.06 -0.31
CA VAL A 14 9.23 1.43 0.12
C VAL A 14 9.25 2.32 -1.12
N PHE A 15 8.27 3.22 -1.23
CA PHE A 15 8.20 4.23 -2.28
C PHE A 15 8.87 5.52 -1.85
N ASP A 16 9.59 6.13 -2.78
CA ASP A 16 10.24 7.44 -2.64
C ASP A 16 9.57 8.42 -3.61
N PRO A 17 9.39 9.71 -3.26
CA PRO A 17 8.69 10.66 -4.12
C PRO A 17 9.39 10.92 -5.47
N SER A 18 10.67 10.51 -5.62
CA SER A 18 11.37 10.55 -6.91
C SER A 18 10.96 9.43 -7.88
N MET A 19 10.23 8.40 -7.40
CA MET A 19 9.76 7.31 -8.25
C MET A 19 8.63 7.79 -9.18
N PRO A 20 8.61 7.37 -10.46
CA PRO A 20 7.50 7.70 -11.35
C PRO A 20 6.17 7.18 -10.83
N ALA A 21 5.12 7.99 -10.87
CA ALA A 21 3.77 7.64 -10.39
C ALA A 21 3.25 6.33 -11.03
N ALA A 22 3.51 6.12 -12.33
CA ALA A 22 3.12 4.90 -13.03
C ALA A 22 3.80 3.64 -12.45
N THR A 23 5.06 3.75 -12.00
CA THR A 23 5.79 2.63 -11.37
C THR A 23 5.20 2.30 -10.00
N ILE A 24 4.88 3.34 -9.21
CA ILE A 24 4.22 3.18 -7.91
C ILE A 24 2.87 2.51 -8.10
N GLN A 25 2.03 3.05 -8.99
CA GLN A 25 0.69 2.52 -9.25
C GLN A 25 0.73 1.08 -9.76
N SER A 26 1.65 0.74 -10.67
CA SER A 26 1.80 -0.62 -11.17
C SER A 26 2.11 -1.61 -10.04
N ARG A 27 2.98 -1.20 -9.10
CA ARG A 27 3.32 -2.04 -7.94
C ARG A 27 2.15 -2.19 -6.97
N LEU A 28 1.42 -1.10 -6.69
CA LEU A 28 0.19 -1.14 -5.89
C LEU A 28 -0.85 -2.10 -6.50
N ASN A 29 -1.11 -1.98 -7.80
CA ASN A 29 -2.05 -2.82 -8.53
C ASN A 29 -1.66 -4.31 -8.46
N SER A 30 -0.36 -4.62 -8.58
CA SER A 30 0.12 -6.00 -8.47
C SER A 30 -0.15 -6.61 -7.10
N ILE A 31 0.05 -5.83 -6.03
CA ILE A 31 -0.20 -6.28 -4.65
C ILE A 31 -1.71 -6.46 -4.44
N PHE A 32 -2.51 -5.46 -4.82
CA PHE A 32 -3.96 -5.52 -4.69
C PHE A 32 -4.56 -6.70 -5.45
N ASN A 33 -4.14 -6.93 -6.69
CA ASN A 33 -4.64 -8.04 -7.50
C ASN A 33 -4.41 -9.40 -6.86
N GLN A 34 -3.29 -9.56 -6.15
CA GLN A 34 -3.01 -10.78 -5.40
C GLN A 34 -3.81 -10.88 -4.10
N GLN A 35 -4.06 -9.74 -3.44
CA GLN A 35 -4.60 -9.70 -2.09
C GLN A 35 -6.11 -9.46 -2.00
N GLN A 36 -6.79 -8.98 -3.04
CA GLN A 36 -8.18 -8.53 -2.98
C GLN A 36 -9.17 -9.62 -2.52
N SER A 37 -8.95 -10.87 -2.91
CA SER A 37 -9.77 -12.04 -2.54
C SER A 37 -9.01 -13.05 -1.68
N ASN A 38 -7.82 -12.67 -1.17
CA ASN A 38 -6.92 -13.58 -0.46
C ASN A 38 -7.23 -13.68 1.03
N GLN A 39 -8.49 -13.99 1.36
CA GLN A 39 -9.01 -13.93 2.72
C GLN A 39 -8.22 -14.80 3.71
N PHE A 40 -7.75 -15.98 3.31
CA PHE A 40 -7.06 -16.92 4.20
C PHE A 40 -5.67 -17.36 3.71
N GLY A 41 -5.10 -16.67 2.72
CA GLY A 41 -3.76 -16.99 2.24
C GLY A 41 -2.66 -16.53 3.19
N GLY A 42 -1.44 -17.03 2.93
CA GLY A 42 -0.25 -16.75 3.75
C GLY A 42 0.51 -15.49 3.35
N GLN A 43 0.18 -14.86 2.22
CA GLN A 43 0.90 -13.69 1.70
C GLN A 43 0.58 -12.44 2.54
N ARG A 44 1.60 -11.63 2.79
CA ARG A 44 1.56 -10.41 3.61
C ARG A 44 2.35 -9.32 2.90
N TYR A 45 1.87 -8.08 2.93
CA TYR A 45 2.56 -6.93 2.33
C TYR A 45 2.55 -5.72 3.26
N ALA A 46 3.66 -4.99 3.29
CA ALA A 46 3.74 -3.64 3.83
C ALA A 46 4.11 -2.68 2.71
N VAL A 47 3.30 -1.65 2.53
CA VAL A 47 3.47 -0.60 1.52
C VAL A 47 3.76 0.69 2.24
N LEU A 48 4.99 1.18 2.12
CA LEU A 48 5.51 2.28 2.90
C LEU A 48 5.86 3.45 1.99
N PHE A 49 5.42 4.65 2.36
CA PHE A 49 5.67 5.88 1.62
C PHE A 49 6.62 6.76 2.42
N LYS A 50 7.77 7.11 1.85
CA LYS A 50 8.64 8.14 2.45
C LYS A 50 7.93 9.50 2.46
N PRO A 51 8.37 10.45 3.32
CA PRO A 51 7.86 11.82 3.30
C PRO A 51 7.89 12.43 1.89
N GLY A 52 6.78 13.03 1.47
CA GLY A 52 6.58 13.57 0.12
C GLY A 52 5.14 13.54 -0.35
N THR A 53 4.94 13.87 -1.63
CA THR A 53 3.63 13.89 -2.29
C THR A 53 3.59 12.89 -3.42
N TYR A 54 2.50 12.13 -3.50
CA TYR A 54 2.33 11.04 -4.45
C TYR A 54 0.98 11.17 -5.16
N SER A 55 0.97 11.03 -6.49
CA SER A 55 -0.28 10.81 -7.25
C SER A 55 -0.50 9.30 -7.38
N ALA A 56 -1.32 8.73 -6.50
CA ALA A 56 -1.54 7.28 -6.42
C ALA A 56 -2.96 6.94 -5.94
N ASP A 57 -3.48 5.83 -6.45
CA ASP A 57 -4.69 5.16 -6.00
C ASP A 57 -4.30 3.89 -5.24
N VAL A 58 -4.40 3.93 -3.91
CA VAL A 58 -3.91 2.89 -2.99
C VAL A 58 -5.08 2.02 -2.55
N ASN A 59 -5.43 1.02 -3.36
CA ASN A 59 -6.44 0.04 -3.00
C ASN A 59 -5.83 -1.06 -2.10
N VAL A 60 -6.38 -1.23 -0.90
CA VAL A 60 -5.82 -2.06 0.16
C VAL A 60 -6.60 -3.37 0.27
N GLY A 61 -5.99 -4.46 -0.20
CA GLY A 61 -6.54 -5.81 -0.11
C GLY A 61 -6.31 -6.47 1.26
N PHE A 62 -6.60 -7.78 1.36
CA PHE A 62 -6.32 -8.53 2.59
C PHE A 62 -4.83 -8.51 2.94
N TYR A 63 -4.54 -8.57 4.23
CA TYR A 63 -3.19 -8.64 4.80
C TYR A 63 -2.17 -7.66 4.21
N THR A 64 -2.64 -6.45 3.93
CA THR A 64 -1.83 -5.36 3.40
C THR A 64 -1.92 -4.18 4.36
N GLN A 65 -0.76 -3.63 4.74
CA GLN A 65 -0.65 -2.36 5.46
C GLN A 65 -0.16 -1.31 4.48
N ALA A 66 -0.81 -0.13 4.46
CA ALA A 66 -0.31 1.07 3.80
C ALA A 66 0.08 2.09 4.87
N ALA A 67 1.31 2.61 4.86
CA ALA A 67 1.73 3.57 5.87
C ALA A 67 2.66 4.67 5.36
N GLY A 68 2.53 5.87 5.92
CA GLY A 68 3.51 6.93 5.80
C GLY A 68 4.71 6.72 6.74
N LEU A 69 5.92 7.06 6.28
CA LEU A 69 7.16 7.05 7.08
C LEU A 69 7.51 8.44 7.62
N GLY A 70 6.50 9.30 7.75
CA GLY A 70 6.57 10.61 8.38
C GLY A 70 6.55 10.54 9.90
N MET A 71 6.94 11.62 10.55
CA MET A 71 6.67 11.82 11.98
C MET A 71 5.27 12.40 12.21
N SER A 72 4.72 13.07 11.20
CA SER A 72 3.36 13.60 11.15
C SER A 72 2.61 12.99 9.96
N PRO A 73 1.28 12.77 10.04
CA PRO A 73 0.46 12.39 8.89
C PRO A 73 0.63 13.33 7.69
N ASP A 74 0.87 14.63 7.93
CA ASP A 74 1.05 15.64 6.88
C ASP A 74 2.37 15.46 6.09
N ASP A 75 3.33 14.70 6.61
CA ASP A 75 4.62 14.48 5.93
C ASP A 75 4.45 13.63 4.66
N VAL A 76 3.36 12.87 4.53
CA VAL A 76 3.04 12.05 3.37
C VAL A 76 1.66 12.41 2.84
N THR A 77 1.62 12.99 1.64
CA THR A 77 0.36 13.33 0.97
C THR A 77 0.10 12.38 -0.20
N ILE A 78 -1.04 11.71 -0.18
CA ILE A 78 -1.56 10.97 -1.34
C ILE A 78 -2.60 11.84 -2.06
N ASN A 79 -2.22 12.38 -3.23
CA ASN A 79 -3.12 13.03 -4.18
C ASN A 79 -3.89 11.99 -5.00
N GLY A 80 -4.85 11.36 -4.33
CA GLY A 80 -5.67 10.28 -4.86
C GLY A 80 -6.54 9.72 -3.75
N ALA A 81 -6.53 8.41 -3.56
CA ALA A 81 -7.29 7.76 -2.50
C ALA A 81 -6.50 6.62 -1.86
N VAL A 82 -6.73 6.41 -0.57
CA VAL A 82 -6.38 5.17 0.15
C VAL A 82 -7.70 4.53 0.53
N HIS A 83 -8.00 3.36 -0.03
CA HIS A 83 -9.36 2.80 0.03
C HIS A 83 -9.36 1.28 0.04
N ALA A 84 -10.53 0.72 0.36
CA ALA A 84 -10.76 -0.72 0.41
C ALA A 84 -12.14 -1.01 -0.17
N GLU A 85 -12.17 -1.78 -1.27
CA GLU A 85 -13.40 -2.07 -1.99
C GLU A 85 -13.97 -3.47 -1.67
N ALA A 86 -15.26 -3.66 -1.94
CA ALA A 86 -15.98 -4.92 -1.73
C ALA A 86 -16.35 -5.64 -3.03
N ASP A 87 -15.82 -5.21 -4.17
CA ASP A 87 -16.08 -5.79 -5.50
C ASP A 87 -15.78 -7.29 -5.56
N TRP A 88 -14.75 -7.74 -4.83
CA TRP A 88 -14.39 -9.16 -4.72
C TRP A 88 -15.52 -10.04 -4.17
N PHE A 89 -16.47 -9.45 -3.42
CA PHE A 89 -17.63 -10.10 -2.86
C PHE A 89 -18.93 -9.39 -3.25
N GLN A 90 -19.03 -8.97 -4.53
CA GLN A 90 -20.25 -8.41 -5.12
C GLN A 90 -20.79 -7.18 -4.36
N GLY A 91 -19.88 -6.35 -3.82
CA GLY A 91 -20.21 -5.16 -3.05
C GLY A 91 -20.52 -5.42 -1.57
N ASN A 92 -20.46 -6.67 -1.09
CA ASN A 92 -20.69 -6.99 0.31
C ASN A 92 -19.41 -6.84 1.15
N ALA A 93 -19.32 -5.74 1.89
CA ALA A 93 -18.15 -5.39 2.70
C ALA A 93 -18.02 -6.16 4.04
N THR A 94 -18.93 -7.09 4.35
CA THR A 94 -18.95 -7.81 5.66
C THR A 94 -17.71 -8.65 5.94
N GLN A 95 -16.82 -8.81 4.97
CA GLN A 95 -15.61 -9.61 5.08
C GLN A 95 -14.32 -8.83 4.81
N ASN A 96 -14.38 -7.50 4.72
CA ASN A 96 -13.20 -6.66 4.48
C ASN A 96 -12.34 -6.50 5.74
N PHE A 97 -11.67 -7.57 6.13
CA PHE A 97 -10.83 -7.64 7.33
C PHE A 97 -9.33 -7.57 7.01
N TRP A 98 -8.54 -7.53 8.09
CA TRP A 98 -7.08 -7.68 8.13
C TRP A 98 -6.32 -6.76 7.17
N ARG A 99 -6.55 -5.46 7.30
CA ARG A 99 -5.85 -4.41 6.55
C ARG A 99 -5.73 -3.16 7.41
N GLU A 100 -4.79 -2.30 7.09
CA GLU A 100 -4.46 -1.13 7.91
C GLU A 100 -3.96 0.04 7.05
N ALA A 101 -4.25 1.26 7.50
CA ALA A 101 -3.74 2.52 6.96
C ALA A 101 -3.27 3.42 8.14
N ASP A 102 -2.04 3.92 8.08
CA ASP A 102 -1.41 4.79 9.10
C ASP A 102 -0.63 5.97 8.47
#